data_AF-A0A3L6JI42-F1
#
_entry.id   AF-A0A3L6JI42-F1
#
_cell.length_a   1.000
_cell.length_b   1.000
_cell.length_c   1.000
_cell.angle_alpha   90.00
_cell.angle_beta   90.00
_cell.angle_gamma   90.00
#
_symmetry.space_group_name_H-M   'P 1'
#
loop_
_entity.id
_entity.type
_entity.pdbx_description
1 polymer ?
#
loop_
_entity_poly.entity_id
_entity_poly.type
_entity_poly.pdbx_seq_one_letter_code
_entity_poly.pdbx_strand_id
1 'polypeptide(L)' 'EQNIDFSQLVYSTQGKTGADIKVMCTEAGMFAIRDERVCVTQDDFRRAIAKLQGRAGGDKIPTGIYC' A
#
# COMPACT_ATOMS: atom_id res chain seq x y z
N GLU A 1 21.04 4.13 -7.46
CA GLU A 1 19.66 4.12 -7.99
C GLU A 1 18.76 3.47 -6.96
N GLN A 2 17.69 4.14 -6.52
CA GLN A 2 16.72 3.53 -5.60
C GLN A 2 15.75 2.71 -6.45
N ASN A 3 15.98 1.40 -6.51
CA ASN A 3 15.20 0.50 -7.37
C ASN A 3 13.89 0.14 -6.66
N ILE A 4 12.78 0.66 -7.19
CA ILE A 4 11.43 0.28 -6.75
C ILE A 4 11.00 -0.92 -7.58
N ASP A 5 10.64 -2.01 -6.92
CA ASP A 5 10.07 -3.18 -7.58
C ASP A 5 8.57 -2.96 -7.82
N PHE A 6 8.27 -2.43 -9.01
CA PHE A 6 6.89 -2.20 -9.44
C PHE A 6 6.10 -3.49 -9.63
N SER A 7 6.75 -4.62 -9.92
CA SER A 7 6.05 -5.91 -10.09
C SER A 7 5.42 -6.35 -8.77
N GLN A 8 6.16 -6.19 -7.66
CA GLN A 8 5.61 -6.45 -6.33
C GLN A 8 4.50 -5.48 -5.92
N LEU A 9 4.61 -4.20 -6.30
CA LEU A 9 3.56 -3.20 -6.04
C LEU A 9 2.27 -3.53 -6.79
N VAL A 10 2.38 -3.91 -8.07
CA VAL A 10 1.23 -4.30 -8.89
C VAL A 10 0.54 -5.52 -8.28
N TYR A 11 1.30 -6.54 -7.88
CA TYR A 11 0.72 -7.71 -7.22
C TYR A 11 0.01 -7.33 -5.91
N SER A 12 0.63 -6.47 -5.09
CA SER A 12 0.09 -6.04 -3.80
C SER A 12 -1.13 -5.12 -3.90
N THR A 13 -1.35 -4.50 -5.07
CA THR A 13 -2.46 -3.59 -5.35
C THR A 13 -3.58 -4.23 -6.17
N GLN A 14 -3.50 -5.53 -6.47
CA GLN A 14 -4.62 -6.24 -7.10
C GLN A 14 -5.90 -6.14 -6.26
N GLY A 15 -7.01 -5.80 -6.91
CA GLY A 15 -8.30 -5.60 -6.24
C GLY A 15 -8.43 -4.30 -5.44
N LYS A 16 -7.44 -3.40 -5.50
CA LYS A 16 -7.49 -2.06 -4.90
C LYS A 16 -8.04 -1.03 -5.87
N THR A 17 -8.71 -0.01 -5.35
CA THR A 17 -9.24 1.11 -6.13
C THR A 17 -8.16 2.15 -6.41
N GLY A 18 -8.39 3.05 -7.37
CA GLY A 18 -7.51 4.20 -7.58
C GLY A 18 -7.36 5.10 -6.36
N ALA A 19 -8.40 5.16 -5.49
CA ALA A 19 -8.32 5.87 -4.23
C ALA A 19 -7.33 5.20 -3.27
N ASP A 20 -7.35 3.87 -3.16
CA ASP A 20 -6.40 3.12 -2.34
C ASP A 20 -4.95 3.34 -2.79
N ILE A 21 -4.72 3.35 -4.11
CA ILE A 21 -3.39 3.62 -4.69
C ILE A 21 -2.92 5.03 -4.35
N LYS A 22 -3.81 6.03 -4.42
CA LYS A 22 -3.49 7.41 -4.03
C LYS A 22 -3.10 7.48 -2.55
N VAL A 23 -3.87 6.84 -1.67
CA VAL A 23 -3.56 6.84 -0.23
C VAL A 23 -2.23 6.11 0.01
N MET A 24 -1.96 4.99 -0.67
CA MET A 24 -0.69 4.27 -0.58
C MET A 24 0.50 5.17 -0.90
N CYS A 25 0.45 5.92 -2.01
CA CYS A 25 1.52 6.83 -2.39
C CYS A 25 1.69 7.99 -1.39
N THR A 26 0.58 8.49 -0.84
CA THR A 26 0.59 9.55 0.18
C THR A 26 1.27 9.06 1.46
N GLU A 27 0.94 7.85 1.91
CA GLU A 27 1.51 7.25 3.12
C GLU A 27 3.00 6.90 2.92
N ALA A 28 3.39 6.38 1.75
CA ALA A 28 4.80 6.13 1.43
C ALA A 28 5.63 7.42 1.45
N GLY A 29 5.11 8.50 0.87
CA GLY A 29 5.74 9.83 0.97
C GLY A 29 5.84 10.33 2.42
N MET A 30 4.80 10.08 3.23
CA MET A 30 4.81 10.47 4.63
C MET A 30 5.86 9.70 5.44
N PHE A 31 6.09 8.41 5.16
CA PHE A 31 7.17 7.66 5.79
C PHE A 31 8.55 8.20 5.42
N ALA A 32 8.77 8.56 4.14
CA ALA A 32 10.02 9.20 3.72
C ALA A 32 10.26 10.53 4.45
N ILE A 33 9.24 11.39 4.56
CA ILE A 33 9.34 12.68 5.26
C ILE A 33 9.64 12.48 6.76
N ARG A 34 9.01 11.50 7.40
CA ARG A 34 9.23 11.19 8.83
C ARG A 34 10.66 10.72 9.11
N ASP A 35 11.27 10.05 8.15
CA ASP A 35 12.66 9.60 8.24
C ASP A 35 13.64 10.64 7.68
N GLU A 36 13.21 11.90 7.51
CA GLU A 36 14.01 13.03 7.00
C GLU A 36 14.61 12.81 5.60
N ARG A 37 13.95 11.99 4.77
CA ARG A 37 14.36 11.69 3.39
C ARG A 37 13.56 12.49 2.37
N VAL A 38 14.23 12.84 1.27
CA VAL A 38 13.62 13.52 0.10
C VAL A 38 13.21 12.57 -1.02
N CYS A 39 13.51 11.28 -0.87
CA CYS A 39 13.17 10.24 -1.84
C CYS A 39 12.49 9.06 -1.15
N VAL A 40 11.50 8.51 -1.84
CA VAL A 40 10.76 7.31 -1.41
C VAL A 40 11.52 6.06 -1.82
N THR A 41 11.57 5.10 -0.90
CA THR A 41 12.22 3.79 -1.07
C THR A 41 11.17 2.66 -1.12
N GLN A 42 11.60 1.45 -1.51
CA GLN A 42 10.72 0.26 -1.48
C GLN A 42 10.15 -0.01 -0.08
N ASP A 43 10.91 0.28 0.98
CA ASP A 43 10.47 0.04 2.35
C ASP A 43 9.30 0.93 2.76
N ASP A 44 9.28 2.18 2.28
CA ASP A 44 8.16 3.11 2.51
C ASP A 44 6.85 2.59 1.91
N PHE A 45 6.91 2.01 0.71
CA PHE A 45 5.75 1.38 0.09
C PHE A 45 5.30 0.13 0.87
N ARG A 46 6.24 -0.69 1.34
CA ARG A 46 5.93 -1.86 2.18
C ARG A 46 5.22 -1.42 3.47
N ARG A 47 5.71 -0.38 4.13
CA ARG A 47 5.09 0.21 5.34
C ARG A 47 3.71 0.81 5.03
N ALA A 48 3.57 1.49 3.90
CA ALA A 48 2.29 2.05 3.45
C ALA A 48 1.23 0.96 3.20
N ILE A 49 1.59 -0.12 2.49
CA ILE A 49 0.70 -1.25 2.23
C ILE A 49 0.27 -1.92 3.55
N ALA A 50 1.21 -2.18 4.46
CA ALA A 50 0.91 -2.77 5.76
C ALA A 50 -0.04 -1.89 6.58
N LYS A 51 0.16 -0.57 6.57
CA LYS A 51 -0.71 0.40 7.24
C LYS A 51 -2.13 0.39 6.65
N LEU A 52 -2.27 0.29 5.34
CA LEU A 52 -3.57 0.24 4.66
C LEU A 52 -4.29 -1.08 4.90
N GLN A 53 -3.56 -2.19 4.98
CA GLN A 53 -4.12 -3.49 5.34
C GLN A 53 -4.58 -3.52 6.81
N GLY A 54 -3.86 -2.85 7.72
CA GLY A 54 -4.27 -2.71 9.13
C GLY A 54 -5.50 -1.82 9.34
N ARG A 55 -5.78 -0.88 8.43
CA ARG A 55 -7.03 -0.10 8.41
C ARG A 55 -8.22 -0.91 7.90
N ALA A 56 -7.99 -2.02 7.19
CA ALA A 56 -9.02 -2.88 6.62
C ALA A 56 -9.58 -3.91 7.63
N GLY A 57 -9.93 -3.45 8.83
CA GLY A 57 -10.86 -4.15 9.71
C GLY A 57 -12.32 -4.02 9.24
N GLY A 58 -12.56 -4.04 7.93
CA GLY A 58 -13.87 -3.88 7.31
C GLY A 58 -14.00 -4.84 6.13
N ASP A 59 -14.87 -5.84 6.32
CA ASP A 59 -15.52 -6.67 5.32
C ASP A 59 -14.63 -7.48 4.37
N LYS A 60 -14.03 -8.55 4.91
CA LYS A 60 -13.93 -9.79 4.13
C LYS A 60 -15.36 -10.30 3.95
N ILE A 61 -16.04 -9.88 2.89
CA ILE A 61 -17.32 -10.49 2.49
C ILE A 61 -17.02 -11.98 2.34
N PRO A 62 -17.62 -12.88 3.15
CA PRO A 62 -17.40 -14.30 2.98
C PRO A 62 -17.93 -14.70 1.61
N THR A 63 -17.02 -15.10 0.72
CA THR A 63 -17.27 -15.54 -0.66
C THR A 63 -18.01 -16.88 -0.73
N GLY A 64 -18.91 -17.17 0.22
CA GLY A 64 -19.58 -18.46 0.39
C GLY A 64 -20.94 -18.40 1.08
N ILE A 65 -21.61 -17.24 1.13
CA ILE A 65 -22.97 -17.14 1.70
C ILE A 65 -24.05 -17.67 0.73
N TYR A 66 -23.75 -17.79 -0.56
CA TYR A 66 -24.68 -18.40 -1.53
C TYR A 66 -24.33 -19.87 -1.76
N CYS A 67 -24.83 -20.74 -0.88
CA CYS A 67 -25.21 -22.13 -1.15
C CYS A 67 -26.44 -22.46 -0.30
#